data_AF-A0A317FBW4-F1
#
_entry.id   AF-A0A317FBW4-F1
#
_cell.length_a   1.000
_cell.length_b   1.000
_cell.length_c   1.000
_cell.angle_alpha   90.00
_cell.angle_beta   90.00
_cell.angle_gamma   90.00
#
_symmetry.space_group_name_H-M   'P 1'
#
loop_
_entity.id
_entity.type
_entity.pdbx_description
1 polymer ?
#
loop_
_entity_poly.entity_id
_entity_poly.type
_entity_poly.pdbx_seq_one_letter_code
_entity_poly.pdbx_strand_id
1 'polypeptide(L)'
;MPWELDWLLGMALTVATVIMHVLGLGVIHRIFIWLGVALRGDVRRNAVRFGFILSPVVTATFALHALEVLGWAAAYLHIGATESWRSAVIYSMGAFSTYGHAAVYLAPEWQLLGAIQALNGMLIFGLSIAFLAAVIRQIWASAPF
;
A
#
# COMPACT_ATOMS: atom_id res chain seq x y z
N MET A 1 -7.78 30.69 1.71
CA MET A 1 -8.38 29.85 2.78
C MET A 1 -7.44 28.69 3.01
N PRO A 2 -6.93 28.42 4.22
CA PRO A 2 -5.95 27.35 4.48
C PRO A 2 -6.38 25.98 3.92
N TRP A 3 -7.69 25.72 3.91
CA TRP A 3 -8.28 24.44 3.52
C TRP A 3 -8.13 24.09 2.03
N GLU A 4 -8.08 25.07 1.12
CA GLU A 4 -7.92 24.78 -0.33
C GLU A 4 -6.55 24.18 -0.64
N LEU A 5 -5.52 24.64 0.07
CA LEU A 5 -4.16 24.12 -0.08
C LEU A 5 -4.06 22.68 0.43
N ASP A 6 -4.67 22.37 1.58
CA ASP A 6 -4.73 21.02 2.14
C ASP A 6 -5.42 20.05 1.18
N TRP A 7 -6.54 20.46 0.58
CA TRP A 7 -7.26 19.67 -0.41
C TRP A 7 -6.40 19.38 -1.64
N LEU A 8 -5.74 20.40 -2.21
CA LEU A 8 -4.89 20.23 -3.39
C LEU A 8 -3.67 19.35 -3.11
N LEU A 9 -3.00 19.57 -1.97
CA LEU A 9 -1.85 18.76 -1.54
C LEU A 9 -2.26 17.31 -1.26
N GLY A 10 -3.35 17.11 -0.53
CA GLY A 10 -3.87 15.78 -0.23
C GLY A 10 -4.25 15.01 -1.49
N MET A 11 -4.88 15.68 -2.46
CA MET A 11 -5.26 15.06 -3.72
C MET A 11 -4.04 14.76 -4.60
N ALA A 12 -3.04 15.66 -4.64
CA ALA A 12 -1.79 15.42 -5.34
C ALA A 12 -1.03 14.22 -4.76
N LEU A 13 -0.90 14.12 -3.43
CA LEU A 13 -0.28 12.98 -2.75
C LEU A 13 -1.06 11.69 -2.97
N THR A 14 -2.40 11.76 -2.98
CA THR A 14 -3.27 10.62 -3.27
C THR A 14 -3.04 10.11 -4.69
N VAL A 15 -3.09 10.99 -5.69
CA VAL A 15 -2.83 10.59 -7.09
C VAL A 15 -1.42 10.03 -7.25
N ALA A 16 -0.41 10.67 -6.65
CA ALA A 16 0.97 10.19 -6.73
C ALA A 16 1.13 8.80 -6.10
N THR A 17 0.55 8.56 -4.93
CA THR A 17 0.62 7.27 -4.25
C THR A 17 -0.18 6.19 -4.99
N VAL A 18 -1.36 6.49 -5.52
CA VAL A 18 -2.13 5.54 -6.35
C VAL A 18 -1.36 5.15 -7.62
N ILE A 19 -0.77 6.11 -8.34
CA ILE A 19 0.04 5.82 -9.53
C ILE A 19 1.23 4.94 -9.15
N MET A 20 1.95 5.31 -8.10
CA MET A 20 3.09 4.54 -7.60
C MET A 20 2.68 3.11 -7.22
N HIS A 21 1.53 2.94 -6.54
CA HIS A 21 0.98 1.64 -6.17
C HIS A 21 0.68 0.78 -7.40
N VAL A 22 -0.08 1.31 -8.35
CA VAL A 22 -0.50 0.55 -9.54
C VAL A 22 0.71 0.14 -10.38
N LEU A 23 1.70 1.02 -10.53
CA LEU A 23 2.96 0.69 -11.19
C LEU A 23 3.73 -0.38 -10.41
N GLY A 24 3.79 -0.26 -9.08
CA GLY A 24 4.40 -1.25 -8.19
C GLY A 24 3.76 -2.63 -8.32
N LEU A 25 2.42 -2.72 -8.29
CA LEU A 25 1.69 -3.96 -8.53
C LEU A 25 1.98 -4.55 -9.92
N GLY A 26 2.06 -3.70 -10.95
CA GLY A 26 2.44 -4.13 -12.30
C GLY A 26 3.85 -4.71 -12.36
N VAL A 27 4.82 -4.11 -11.65
CA VAL A 27 6.18 -4.63 -11.55
C VAL A 27 6.21 -5.95 -10.77
N ILE A 28 5.54 -6.01 -9.62
CA ILE A 28 5.42 -7.25 -8.82
C ILE A 28 4.82 -8.37 -9.66
N HIS A 29 3.75 -8.10 -10.42
CA HIS A 29 3.13 -9.07 -11.30
C HIS A 29 4.07 -9.54 -12.40
N ARG A 30 4.77 -8.63 -13.08
CA ARG A 30 5.75 -8.99 -14.12
C ARG A 30 6.86 -9.88 -13.58
N ILE A 31 7.41 -9.54 -12.40
CA ILE A 31 8.43 -10.36 -11.74
C ILE A 31 7.86 -11.72 -11.34
N PHE A 32 6.63 -11.75 -10.80
CA PHE A 32 5.94 -12.99 -10.46
C PHE A 32 5.76 -13.91 -11.66
N ILE A 33 5.33 -13.38 -12.82
CA ILE A 33 5.21 -14.17 -14.04
C ILE A 33 6.58 -14.64 -14.51
N TRP A 34 7.59 -13.75 -14.52
CA TRP A 34 8.93 -14.07 -15.00
C TRP A 34 9.60 -15.18 -14.18
N LEU A 35 9.51 -15.10 -12.85
CA LEU A 35 9.99 -16.15 -11.93
C LEU A 35 9.08 -17.40 -11.96
N GLY A 36 7.79 -17.19 -12.24
CA GLY A 36 6.72 -18.19 -12.19
C GLY A 36 6.47 -18.96 -13.49
N VAL A 37 7.19 -18.70 -14.60
CA VAL A 37 7.09 -19.51 -15.84
C VAL A 37 7.39 -21.01 -15.58
N ALA A 38 8.03 -21.34 -14.46
CA ALA A 38 8.31 -22.70 -14.00
C ALA A 38 7.18 -23.35 -13.14
N LEU A 39 6.02 -22.71 -12.95
CA LEU A 39 4.90 -23.23 -12.13
C LEU A 39 4.13 -24.38 -12.80
N ARG A 40 4.82 -25.45 -13.20
CA ARG A 40 4.19 -26.71 -13.64
C ARG A 40 3.87 -27.60 -12.42
N GLY A 41 2.64 -28.11 -12.37
CA GLY A 41 2.15 -29.10 -11.38
C GLY A 41 0.98 -28.62 -10.52
N ASP A 42 0.31 -29.55 -9.82
CA ASP A 42 -0.86 -29.25 -8.97
C ASP A 42 -0.44 -28.52 -7.68
N VAL A 43 -0.25 -27.20 -7.77
CA VAL A 43 0.08 -26.32 -6.63
C VAL A 43 -1.10 -26.22 -5.66
N ARG A 44 -2.34 -26.40 -6.13
CA ARG A 44 -3.55 -26.27 -5.31
C ARG A 44 -3.58 -27.28 -4.17
N ARG A 45 -3.12 -28.52 -4.43
CA ARG A 45 -3.11 -29.59 -3.43
C ARG A 45 -1.92 -29.51 -2.46
N ASN A 46 -0.88 -28.74 -2.78
CA ASN A 46 0.32 -28.60 -1.96
C ASN A 46 0.38 -27.22 -1.28
N ALA A 47 -0.21 -27.11 -0.09
CA ALA A 47 -0.27 -25.88 0.69
C ALA A 47 1.10 -25.26 0.98
N VAL A 48 2.14 -26.08 1.18
CA VAL A 48 3.51 -25.60 1.42
C VAL A 48 4.04 -24.91 0.17
N ARG A 49 3.93 -25.56 -0.99
CA ARG A 49 4.35 -24.98 -2.28
C ARG A 49 3.57 -23.70 -2.60
N PHE A 50 2.26 -23.70 -2.36
CA PHE A 50 1.42 -22.50 -2.52
C PHE A 50 1.91 -21.34 -1.63
N GLY A 51 2.17 -21.60 -0.35
CA GLY A 51 2.68 -20.59 0.58
C GLY A 51 4.03 -20.01 0.15
N PHE A 52 4.97 -20.85 -0.27
CA PHE A 52 6.28 -20.39 -0.77
C PHE A 52 6.18 -19.54 -2.04
N ILE A 53 5.23 -19.82 -2.93
CA ILE A 53 5.02 -19.05 -4.16
C ILE A 53 4.33 -17.71 -3.87
N LEU A 54 3.34 -17.70 -2.98
CA LEU A 54 2.56 -16.50 -2.69
C LEU A 54 3.30 -15.54 -1.75
N SER A 55 4.13 -16.04 -0.84
CA SER A 55 4.82 -15.24 0.18
C SER A 55 5.63 -14.06 -0.40
N PRO A 56 6.48 -14.22 -1.44
CA PRO A 56 7.20 -13.10 -2.03
C PRO A 56 6.29 -12.00 -2.58
N VAL A 57 5.15 -12.37 -3.16
CA VAL A 57 4.17 -11.40 -3.70
C VAL A 57 3.56 -10.60 -2.56
N VAL A 58 3.10 -11.26 -1.49
CA VAL A 58 2.54 -10.60 -0.31
C VAL A 58 3.56 -9.69 0.37
N THR A 59 4.80 -10.16 0.53
CA THR A 59 5.88 -9.36 1.12
C THR A 59 6.22 -8.14 0.27
N ALA A 60 6.25 -8.27 -1.05
CA ALA A 60 6.48 -7.14 -1.94
C ALA A 60 5.33 -6.12 -1.91
N THR A 61 4.07 -6.58 -1.87
CA THR A 61 2.91 -5.69 -1.70
C THR A 61 2.93 -4.98 -0.33
N PHE A 62 3.34 -5.66 0.74
CA PHE A 62 3.53 -5.01 2.04
C PHE A 62 4.62 -3.94 2.00
N ALA A 63 5.76 -4.23 1.34
CA ALA A 63 6.83 -3.24 1.17
C ALA A 63 6.36 -2.02 0.37
N LEU A 64 5.49 -2.21 -0.63
CA LEU A 64 4.86 -1.13 -1.39
C LEU A 64 4.02 -0.21 -0.49
N HIS A 65 3.21 -0.79 0.41
CA HIS A 65 2.49 -0.01 1.42
C HIS A 65 3.40 0.74 2.39
N ALA A 66 4.52 0.13 2.79
CA ALA A 66 5.50 0.82 3.62
C ALA A 66 6.06 2.05 2.90
N LEU A 67 6.36 1.97 1.59
CA LEU A 67 6.82 3.12 0.81
C LEU A 67 5.78 4.23 0.72
N GLU A 68 4.49 3.90 0.62
CA GLU A 68 3.39 4.88 0.63
C GLU A 68 3.30 5.61 1.96
N VAL A 69 3.35 4.86 3.05
CA VAL A 69 3.38 5.39 4.42
C VAL A 69 4.57 6.33 4.60
N LEU A 70 5.76 5.93 4.12
CA LEU A 70 6.97 6.75 4.21
C LEU A 70 6.87 8.02 3.34
N GLY A 71 6.25 7.93 2.16
CA GLY A 71 6.01 9.08 1.29
C GLY A 71 5.10 10.13 1.93
N TRP A 72 3.99 9.69 2.53
CA TRP A 72 3.10 10.56 3.30
C TRP A 72 3.79 11.14 4.55
N ALA A 73 4.55 10.33 5.28
CA ALA A 73 5.32 10.80 6.44
C ALA A 73 6.34 11.87 6.05
N ALA A 74 7.01 11.71 4.90
CA ALA A 74 7.94 12.71 4.39
C ALA A 74 7.24 14.02 4.05
N ALA A 75 6.05 13.96 3.45
CA ALA A 75 5.23 15.14 3.17
C ALA A 75 4.83 15.86 4.47
N TYR A 76 4.36 15.14 5.49
CA TYR A 76 4.00 15.72 6.79
C TYR A 76 5.18 16.41 7.48
N LEU A 77 6.35 15.77 7.46
CA LEU A 77 7.54 16.38 8.05
C LEU A 77 7.95 17.64 7.29
N HIS A 78 7.87 17.63 5.96
CA HIS A 78 8.32 18.73 5.10
C HIS A 78 7.44 19.98 5.24
N ILE A 79 6.12 19.81 5.39
CA ILE A 79 5.18 20.91 5.59
C ILE A 79 5.05 21.36 7.06
N GLY A 80 5.81 20.72 7.96
CA GLY A 80 5.76 21.02 9.40
C GLY A 80 4.50 20.53 10.10
N ALA A 81 3.78 19.55 9.55
CA ALA A 81 2.55 19.02 10.14
C ALA A 81 2.79 18.13 11.36
N THR A 82 4.02 17.68 11.58
CA THR A 82 4.45 16.86 12.73
C THR A 82 5.81 17.29 13.26
N GLU A 83 6.04 17.10 14.55
CA GLU A 83 7.26 17.54 15.25
C GLU A 83 8.53 16.74 14.89
N SER A 84 8.42 15.53 14.37
CA SER A 84 9.56 14.65 14.10
C SER A 84 9.25 13.61 13.03
N TRP A 85 10.30 13.03 12.43
CA TRP A 85 10.14 11.90 11.51
C TRP A 85 9.42 10.71 12.16
N ARG A 86 9.72 10.42 13.43
CA ARG A 86 9.08 9.33 14.17
C ARG A 86 7.58 9.55 14.32
N SER A 87 7.16 10.76 14.70
CA SER A 87 5.73 11.09 14.80
C SER A 87 5.06 11.09 13.43
N ALA A 88 5.72 11.58 12.38
CA ALA A 88 5.22 11.52 11.00
C ALA A 88 4.94 10.09 10.53
N VAL A 89 5.88 9.16 10.76
CA VAL A 89 5.71 7.75 10.38
C VAL A 89 4.62 7.07 11.20
N ILE A 90 4.57 7.28 12.52
CA ILE A 90 3.53 6.71 13.39
C ILE A 90 2.15 7.21 12.98
N TYR A 91 2.01 8.52 12.75
CA TYR A 91 0.75 9.11 12.29
C TYR A 91 0.34 8.55 10.92
N SER A 92 1.25 8.63 9.94
CA SER A 92 1.02 8.18 8.58
C SER A 92 0.59 6.72 8.51
N MET A 93 1.30 5.84 9.25
CA MET A 93 0.94 4.42 9.34
C MET A 93 -0.46 4.22 9.94
N GLY A 94 -0.78 4.96 11.01
CA GLY A 94 -2.07 4.89 11.69
C GLY A 94 -3.23 5.35 10.81
N ALA A 95 -3.06 6.44 10.06
CA ALA A 95 -4.05 6.94 9.11
C ALA A 95 -4.21 5.98 7.92
N PHE A 96 -3.10 5.59 7.29
CA PHE A 96 -3.09 4.77 6.07
C PHE A 96 -3.70 3.37 6.28
N SER A 97 -3.50 2.78 7.46
CA SER A 97 -4.05 1.47 7.83
C SER A 97 -5.41 1.53 8.50
N THR A 98 -6.00 2.72 8.67
CA THR A 98 -7.23 2.97 9.45
C THR A 98 -7.15 2.60 10.94
N TYR A 99 -5.95 2.30 11.45
CA TYR A 99 -5.72 1.92 12.85
C TYR A 99 -5.99 3.08 13.83
N GLY A 100 -5.50 4.28 13.51
CA GLY A 100 -5.88 5.55 14.16
C GLY A 100 -5.70 5.70 15.69
N HIS A 101 -5.11 4.74 16.40
CA HIS A 101 -5.13 4.72 17.88
C HIS A 101 -3.94 5.44 18.56
N ALA A 102 -2.93 5.85 17.80
CA ALA A 102 -1.76 6.53 18.36
C ALA A 102 -2.13 7.95 18.83
N ALA A 103 -1.65 8.36 20.01
CA ALA A 103 -1.77 9.74 20.51
C ALA A 103 -0.81 10.71 19.78
N VAL A 104 -0.80 10.65 18.45
CA VAL A 104 -0.05 11.53 17.57
C VAL A 104 -1.08 12.18 16.65
N TYR A 105 -1.04 13.50 16.54
CA TYR A 105 -1.97 14.26 15.71
C TYR A 105 -1.17 15.21 14.81
N LEU A 106 -1.71 15.51 13.63
CA LEU A 106 -1.21 16.62 12.83
C LEU A 106 -1.57 17.94 13.48
N ALA A 107 -0.77 18.98 13.20
CA ALA A 107 -1.13 20.35 13.58
C ALA A 107 -2.54 20.70 13.06
N PRO A 108 -3.33 21.53 13.78
CA PRO A 108 -4.74 21.80 13.49
C PRO A 108 -5.03 22.17 12.03
N GLU A 109 -4.14 22.96 11.43
CA GLU A 109 -4.22 23.41 10.05
C GLU A 109 -4.04 22.30 9.00
N TRP A 110 -3.48 21.14 9.36
CA TRP A 110 -3.20 20.03 8.42
C TRP A 110 -4.08 18.80 8.64
N GLN A 111 -5.03 18.83 9.58
CA GLN A 111 -5.82 17.65 9.98
C GLN A 111 -6.63 17.03 8.83
N LEU A 112 -7.04 17.84 7.84
CA LEU A 112 -7.74 17.34 6.65
C LEU A 112 -6.88 16.37 5.83
N LEU A 113 -5.56 16.58 5.74
CA LEU A 113 -4.66 15.67 5.03
C LEU A 113 -4.68 14.27 5.62
N GLY A 114 -4.79 14.16 6.93
CA GLY A 114 -4.93 12.89 7.63
C GLY A 114 -6.19 12.11 7.25
N ALA A 115 -7.33 12.81 7.17
CA ALA A 115 -8.59 12.22 6.72
C ALA A 115 -8.51 11.76 5.24
N ILE A 116 -7.90 12.58 4.38
CA ILE A 116 -7.65 12.23 2.97
C ILE A 116 -6.72 11.00 2.88
N GLN A 117 -5.65 10.95 3.68
CA GLN A 117 -4.75 9.81 3.70
C GLN A 117 -5.45 8.53 4.15
N ALA A 118 -6.33 8.60 5.15
CA ALA A 118 -7.08 7.42 5.60
C ALA A 118 -7.99 6.86 4.49
N LEU A 119 -8.68 7.74 3.75
CA LEU A 119 -9.48 7.34 2.59
C LEU A 119 -8.59 6.75 1.49
N ASN A 120 -7.46 7.38 1.19
CA ASN A 120 -6.50 6.91 0.20
C ASN A 120 -5.96 5.50 0.57
N GLY A 121 -5.59 5.30 1.83
CA GLY A 121 -5.15 4.01 2.35
C GLY A 121 -6.19 2.92 2.12
N MET A 122 -7.46 3.19 2.43
CA MET A 122 -8.57 2.26 2.19
C MET A 122 -8.68 1.85 0.71
N LEU A 123 -8.57 2.81 -0.22
CA LEU A 123 -8.62 2.55 -1.66
C LEU A 123 -7.44 1.67 -2.10
N ILE A 124 -6.22 2.01 -1.66
CA ILE A 124 -4.99 1.31 -2.03
C ILE A 124 -4.96 -0.12 -1.45
N PHE A 125 -5.39 -0.33 -0.20
CA PHE A 125 -5.59 -1.67 0.36
C PHE A 125 -6.62 -2.48 -0.44
N GLY A 126 -7.72 -1.84 -0.89
CA GLY A 126 -8.71 -2.48 -1.77
C GLY A 126 -8.10 -2.98 -3.08
N LEU A 127 -7.25 -2.18 -3.72
CA LEU A 127 -6.51 -2.58 -4.92
C LEU A 127 -5.56 -3.76 -4.64
N SER A 128 -4.84 -3.73 -3.52
CA SER A 128 -3.96 -4.82 -3.10
C SER A 128 -4.71 -6.12 -2.85
N ILE A 129 -5.88 -6.08 -2.20
CA ILE A 129 -6.72 -7.27 -2.00
C ILE A 129 -7.18 -7.84 -3.35
N ALA A 130 -7.66 -7.00 -4.26
CA ALA A 130 -8.09 -7.43 -5.59
C ALA A 130 -6.95 -8.07 -6.40
N PHE A 131 -5.76 -7.46 -6.33
CA PHE A 131 -4.54 -7.98 -6.95
C PHE A 131 -4.13 -9.33 -6.38
N LEU A 132 -4.02 -9.47 -5.06
CA LEU A 132 -3.64 -10.72 -4.41
C LEU A 132 -4.65 -11.84 -4.73
N ALA A 133 -5.94 -11.52 -4.75
CA ALA A 133 -6.97 -12.47 -5.15
C ALA A 133 -6.80 -12.92 -6.62
N ALA A 134 -6.41 -12.01 -7.52
CA ALA A 134 -6.12 -12.35 -8.92
C ALA A 134 -4.88 -13.24 -9.05
N VAL A 135 -3.80 -12.95 -8.31
CA VAL A 135 -2.60 -13.79 -8.27
C VAL A 135 -2.90 -15.19 -7.74
N ILE A 136 -3.68 -15.30 -6.65
CA ILE A 136 -4.11 -16.59 -6.09
C ILE A 136 -4.88 -17.41 -7.13
N ARG A 137 -5.84 -16.80 -7.84
CA ARG A 137 -6.59 -17.46 -8.92
C ARG A 137 -5.66 -17.92 -10.05
N GLN A 138 -4.68 -17.10 -10.42
CA GLN A 138 -3.70 -17.44 -11.44
C GLN A 138 -2.85 -18.66 -11.04
N ILE A 139 -2.37 -18.71 -9.78
CA ILE A 139 -1.61 -19.86 -9.25
C ILE A 139 -2.45 -21.14 -9.28
N TRP A 140 -3.73 -21.06 -8.92
CA TRP A 140 -4.61 -22.23 -8.93
C TRP A 140 -4.97 -22.71 -10.34
N ALA A 141 -5.13 -21.79 -11.31
CA ALA A 141 -5.45 -22.14 -12.69
C ALA A 141 -4.29 -22.83 -13.43
N SER A 142 -3.05 -22.68 -12.96
CA SER A 142 -1.88 -23.39 -13.50
C SER A 142 -1.76 -24.87 -13.05
N ALA A 143 -2.66 -25.36 -12.20
CA ALA A 143 -2.73 -26.78 -11.83
C ALA A 143 -3.52 -27.58 -12.89
N PRO A 144 -2.96 -28.65 -13.49
CA PRO A 144 -3.73 -29.51 -14.38
C PRO A 144 -4.82 -30.25 -13.59
N PHE A 145 -5.98 -30.46 -14.22
CA PHE A 145 -7.10 -31.25 -13.70
C PHE A 145 -6.69 -32.67 -13.29
#